data_AF-A0A4Y2VRG6-F1
#
_entry.id   AF-A0A4Y2VRG6-F1
#
_cell.length_a   1.000
_cell.length_b   1.000
_cell.length_c   1.000
_cell.angle_alpha   90.00
_cell.angle_beta   90.00
_cell.angle_gamma   90.00
#
_symmetry.space_group_name_H-M   'P 1'
#
loop_
_entity.id
_entity.type
_entity.pdbx_description
1 polymer ?
#
loop_
_entity_poly.entity_id
_entity_poly.type
_entity_poly.pdbx_seq_one_letter_code
_entity_poly.pdbx_strand_id
1 'polypeptide(L)'
;MTRMIPELAPRSPNLCTTPTATENKKKINIYTDSRSSIEALKSYGSRSKFVISIKNKFCLAEGLVGLAWVKAHVDHFAKLASVEGE
;
A
#
# COMPACT_ATOMS: atom_id res chain seq x y z
N MET A 1 -8.02 50.38 -54.62
CA MET A 1 -8.44 49.89 -53.29
C MET A 1 -7.66 48.63 -52.98
N THR A 2 -6.58 48.77 -52.22
CA THR A 2 -5.69 47.68 -51.81
C THR A 2 -6.40 46.82 -50.78
N ARG A 3 -6.61 45.52 -51.08
CA ARG A 3 -7.07 44.55 -50.09
C ARG A 3 -5.87 44.20 -49.20
N MET A 4 -5.89 44.69 -47.96
CA MET A 4 -4.95 44.24 -46.93
C MET A 4 -5.30 42.81 -46.51
N ILE A 5 -4.32 41.93 -46.58
CA ILE A 5 -4.30 40.64 -45.90
C ILE A 5 -3.60 40.87 -44.55
N PRO A 6 -4.14 40.43 -43.40
CA PRO A 6 -3.33 40.23 -42.21
C PRO A 6 -3.07 38.74 -41.99
N GLU A 7 -1.81 38.39 -42.22
CA GLU A 7 -0.90 37.58 -41.41
C GLU A 7 -1.44 36.49 -40.46
N LEU A 8 -0.81 35.32 -40.64
CA LEU A 8 -0.84 34.07 -39.90
C LEU A 8 -0.54 34.22 -38.39
N ALA A 9 -1.44 33.74 -37.52
CA ALA A 9 -1.09 33.38 -36.14
C ALA A 9 -0.95 31.84 -36.02
N PRO A 10 0.14 31.30 -35.46
CA PRO A 10 0.32 29.86 -35.34
C PRO A 10 -0.14 29.32 -33.98
N ARG A 11 -0.63 28.07 -34.02
CA ARG A 11 -0.75 27.07 -32.95
C ARG A 11 -1.81 27.31 -31.86
N SER A 12 -2.85 26.48 -31.93
CA SER A 12 -3.41 25.84 -30.74
C SER A 12 -3.59 24.34 -31.05
N PRO A 13 -2.69 23.45 -30.61
CA PRO A 13 -2.99 22.04 -30.59
C PRO A 13 -4.04 21.83 -29.50
N ASN A 14 -5.29 21.65 -29.91
CA ASN A 14 -6.35 21.21 -29.02
C ASN A 14 -5.91 19.89 -28.38
N LEU A 15 -5.78 19.97 -27.05
CA LEU A 15 -5.63 18.88 -26.08
C LEU A 15 -4.82 17.68 -26.56
N CYS A 16 -3.56 17.63 -26.13
CA CYS A 16 -2.95 16.35 -25.79
C CYS A 16 -3.93 15.63 -24.85
N THR A 17 -4.63 14.62 -25.37
CA THR A 17 -5.32 13.65 -24.55
C THR A 17 -4.24 13.03 -23.69
N THR A 18 -4.07 13.54 -22.47
CA THR A 18 -3.33 12.83 -21.44
C THR A 18 -3.88 11.41 -21.47
N PRO A 19 -3.07 10.36 -21.65
CA PRO A 19 -3.55 9.05 -21.29
C PRO A 19 -3.99 9.22 -19.84
N THR A 20 -5.28 9.07 -19.58
CA THR A 20 -5.76 8.91 -18.23
C THR A 20 -5.11 7.62 -17.77
N ALA A 21 -3.92 7.74 -17.18
CA ALA A 21 -3.41 6.76 -16.28
C ALA A 21 -4.42 6.77 -15.15
N THR A 22 -5.45 5.94 -15.28
CA THR A 22 -6.25 5.52 -14.14
C THR A 22 -5.22 4.89 -13.22
N GLU A 23 -4.67 5.69 -12.32
CA GLU A 23 -3.71 5.28 -11.31
C GLU A 23 -4.52 4.38 -10.37
N ASN A 24 -4.69 3.13 -10.79
CA ASN A 24 -5.31 2.09 -10.02
C ASN A 24 -4.32 1.76 -8.89
N LYS A 25 -4.21 2.65 -7.90
CA LYS A 25 -3.43 2.42 -6.68
C LYS A 25 -4.01 1.18 -6.02
N LYS A 26 -3.42 0.02 -6.31
CA LYS A 26 -3.88 -1.27 -5.79
C LYS A 26 -3.68 -1.26 -4.28
N LYS A 27 -4.79 -1.28 -3.55
CA LYS A 27 -4.77 -1.43 -2.09
C LYS A 27 -4.39 -2.86 -1.75
N ILE A 28 -3.36 -3.02 -0.92
CA ILE A 28 -2.89 -4.31 -0.42
C ILE A 28 -3.51 -4.53 0.96
N ASN A 29 -4.16 -5.67 1.18
CA ASN A 29 -4.69 -6.05 2.48
C ASN A 29 -3.89 -7.23 3.03
N ILE A 30 -3.30 -7.06 4.22
CA ILE A 30 -2.58 -8.10 4.94
C ILE A 30 -3.53 -8.70 5.98
N TYR A 31 -3.65 -10.02 5.95
CA TYR A 31 -4.46 -10.78 6.90
C TYR A 31 -3.55 -11.55 7.84
N THR A 32 -3.77 -11.43 9.14
CA THR A 32 -3.03 -12.16 10.17
C THR A 32 -3.98 -12.67 11.24
N ASP A 33 -3.69 -13.82 11.82
CA ASP A 33 -4.38 -14.41 12.96
C ASP A 33 -3.80 -13.99 14.31
N SER A 34 -2.61 -13.40 14.30
CA SER A 34 -1.91 -12.94 15.50
C SER A 34 -2.35 -11.53 15.90
N ARG A 35 -3.14 -11.45 16.98
CA ARG A 35 -3.51 -10.18 17.60
C ARG A 35 -2.29 -9.38 18.04
N SER A 36 -1.27 -10.04 18.61
CA SER A 36 -0.04 -9.40 19.08
C SER A 36 0.74 -8.75 17.93
N SER A 37 0.74 -9.34 16.74
CA SER A 37 1.38 -8.75 15.55
C SER A 37 0.68 -7.45 15.13
N ILE A 38 -0.66 -7.41 15.20
CA ILE A 38 -1.44 -6.19 14.89
C ILE A 38 -1.13 -5.10 15.91
N GLU A 39 -1.12 -5.43 17.19
CA GLU A 39 -0.82 -4.48 18.27
C GLU A 39 0.61 -3.95 18.18
N ALA A 40 1.60 -4.79 17.86
CA ALA A 40 2.99 -4.38 17.67
C ALA A 40 3.17 -3.39 16.51
N LEU A 41 2.45 -3.59 15.40
CA LEU A 41 2.50 -2.70 14.24
C LEU A 41 1.78 -1.36 14.50
N LYS A 42 0.68 -1.38 15.25
CA LYS A 42 -0.07 -0.17 15.65
C LYS A 42 0.58 0.61 16.79
N SER A 43 1.35 -0.07 17.64
CA SER A 43 2.01 0.54 18.78
C SER A 43 2.99 1.65 18.37
N TYR A 44 2.98 2.74 19.13
CA TYR A 44 3.93 3.83 18.99
C TYR A 44 5.18 3.49 19.82
N GLY A 45 6.38 3.58 19.23
CA GLY A 45 7.64 3.36 19.96
C GLY A 45 8.12 1.91 20.08
N SER A 46 7.81 1.03 19.14
CA SER A 46 8.44 -0.31 19.09
C SER A 46 9.97 -0.20 19.01
N ARG A 47 10.68 -0.92 19.87
CA ARG A 47 12.16 -1.02 19.87
C ARG A 47 12.69 -2.06 18.88
N SER A 48 11.81 -2.84 18.25
CA SER A 48 12.21 -3.88 17.30
C SER A 48 12.57 -3.24 15.95
N LYS A 49 13.82 -3.44 15.52
CA LYS A 49 14.30 -3.00 14.19
C LYS A 49 13.44 -3.55 13.05
N PHE A 50 12.97 -4.78 13.19
CA PHE A 50 12.09 -5.42 12.21
C PHE A 50 10.75 -4.70 12.10
N VAL A 51 10.08 -4.44 13.24
CA VAL A 51 8.80 -3.72 13.28
C VAL A 51 8.95 -2.30 12.73
N ILE A 52 10.02 -1.59 13.10
CA ILE A 52 10.30 -0.24 12.58
C ILE A 52 10.45 -0.27 11.06
N SER A 53 11.22 -1.23 10.50
CA SER A 53 11.40 -1.36 9.06
C SER A 53 10.08 -1.56 8.31
N ILE A 54 9.20 -2.43 8.83
CA ILE A 54 7.87 -2.65 8.24
C ILE A 54 7.03 -1.37 8.31
N LYS A 55 7.00 -0.69 9.46
CA LYS A 55 6.25 0.56 9.62
C LYS A 55 6.72 1.63 8.64
N ASN A 56 8.02 1.75 8.39
CA ASN A 56 8.55 2.67 7.38
C ASN A 56 8.01 2.35 5.98
N LYS A 57 7.90 1.06 5.62
CA LYS A 57 7.30 0.65 4.34
C LYS A 57 5.80 0.96 4.28
N PHE A 58 5.07 0.85 5.38
CA PHE A 58 3.65 1.22 5.46
C PHE A 58 3.46 2.73 5.29
N CYS A 59 4.32 3.54 5.89
CA CYS A 59 4.31 4.99 5.71
C CYS A 59 4.56 5.38 4.25
N LEU A 60 5.55 4.75 3.60
CA LEU A 60 5.84 4.96 2.18
C LEU A 60 4.69 4.53 1.26
N ALA A 61 3.85 3.59 1.72
CA ALA A 61 2.70 3.13 0.98
C ALA A 61 1.46 4.03 1.15
N GLU A 62 1.56 5.18 1.84
CA GLU A 62 0.51 6.23 1.91
C GLU A 62 -0.92 5.72 2.20
N GLY A 63 -1.06 4.71 3.07
CA GLY A 63 -2.37 4.14 3.42
C GLY A 63 -2.95 3.16 2.39
N LEU A 64 -2.17 2.76 1.39
CA LEU A 64 -2.51 1.67 0.47
C LEU A 64 -2.41 0.28 1.11
N VAL A 65 -1.88 0.18 2.34
CA VAL A 65 -1.78 -1.07 3.09
C VAL A 65 -2.81 -1.12 4.22
N GLY A 66 -3.74 -2.07 4.15
CA GLY A 66 -4.66 -2.42 5.21
C GLY A 66 -4.16 -3.61 6.03
N LEU A 67 -4.48 -3.64 7.32
CA LEU A 67 -4.22 -4.79 8.21
C LEU A 67 -5.53 -5.28 8.80
N ALA A 68 -5.83 -6.56 8.60
CA ALA A 68 -7.06 -7.19 9.06
C ALA A 68 -6.73 -8.44 9.88
N TRP A 69 -7.52 -8.66 10.94
CA TRP A 69 -7.47 -9.89 11.71
C TRP A 69 -8.36 -10.94 11.05
N VAL A 70 -7.80 -12.13 10.78
CA VAL A 70 -8.57 -13.34 10.45
C VAL A 70 -8.56 -14.31 11.63
N LYS A 71 -9.72 -14.86 11.98
CA LYS A 71 -9.78 -15.90 12.99
C LYS A 71 -9.24 -17.19 12.37
N ALA A 72 -8.06 -17.64 12.80
CA ALA A 72 -7.60 -18.98 12.48
C ALA A 72 -8.60 -19.98 13.07
N HIS A 73 -9.09 -20.89 12.24
CA HIS A 73 -9.77 -22.07 12.75
C HIS A 73 -8.67 -22.90 13.42
N VAL A 74 -8.70 -22.98 14.75
CA VAL A 74 -7.70 -23.72 15.52
C VAL A 74 -7.95 -25.19 15.22
N ASP A 75 -7.21 -25.76 14.27
CA ASP A 75 -7.11 -27.21 14.20
C ASP A 75 -6.36 -27.67 15.45
N HIS A 76 -7.10 -28.43 16.24
CA HIS A 76 -6.77 -29.02 17.51
C HIS A 76 -5.69 -30.12 17.33
N PHE A 77 -4.52 -29.80 16.77
CA PHE A 77 -3.46 -30.80 16.53
C PHE A 77 -2.02 -30.33 16.82
N ALA A 78 -1.82 -29.15 17.41
CA ALA A 78 -0.52 -28.77 17.95
C ALA A 78 -0.35 -29.27 19.41
N LYS A 79 -0.34 -30.59 19.61
CA LYS A 79 0.04 -31.20 20.89
C LYS A 79 0.82 -32.50 20.70
N LEU A 80 1.94 -32.50 19.94
CA LEU A 80 2.91 -33.62 19.94
C LEU A 80 4.33 -33.20 19.53
N ALA A 81 4.85 -32.08 20.04
CA ALA A 81 6.27 -31.74 19.84
C ALA A 81 6.85 -30.98 21.03
N SER A 82 6.75 -31.56 22.22
CA SER A 82 7.69 -31.28 23.29
C SER A 82 8.21 -32.64 23.73
N VAL A 83 9.26 -33.13 23.06
CA VAL A 83 10.06 -34.20 23.64
C VAL A 83 10.97 -33.53 24.66
N GLU A 84 10.83 -33.99 25.88
CA GLU A 84 11.59 -33.63 27.06
C GLU A 84 13.05 -34.04 26.83
N GLY A 85 13.97 -33.09 26.96
CA GLY A 85 15.40 -33.36 27.00
C GLY A 85 15.86 -33.25 28.45
N GLU A 86 16.23 -34.39 29.04
CA GLU A 86 17.18 -34.47 30.17
C GLU A 86 18.57 -33.99 29.73
#